data_AF-A0A351CXB9-F1
#
_entry.id   AF-A0A351CXB9-F1
#
_cell.length_a   1.000
_cell.length_b   1.000
_cell.length_c   1.000
_cell.angle_alpha   90.00
_cell.angle_beta   90.00
_cell.angle_gamma   90.00
#
_symmetry.space_group_name_H-M   'P 1'
#
loop_
_entity.id
_entity.type
_entity.pdbx_description
1 polymer ?
#
loop_
_entity_poly.entity_id
_entity_poly.type
_entity_poly.pdbx_seq_one_letter_code
_entity_poly.pdbx_strand_id
1 'polypeptide(L)'
;MFGSRSGLGRGLGLMAGGIGQATDGKAIDVYRYMNTLISLKKSLFSNSIAQQKVIDRLDWIKTLDDEELFASCAELYLEAVSPLKPRVYVQGEQRFLEQEAVSNKIRTMLLAGIRCVVLWEQLGGGRFEMLLRRKAYQTAASDLLASGAAD
;
A
#
# COMPACT_ATOMS: atom_id res chain seq x y z
N MET A 1 8.84 5.30 9.20
CA MET A 1 8.11 4.95 7.95
C MET A 1 7.02 5.94 7.60
N PHE A 2 6.11 6.33 8.51
CA PHE A 2 4.95 7.17 8.16
C PHE A 2 5.05 8.65 8.54
N GLY A 3 6.18 9.10 9.11
CA GLY A 3 6.31 10.47 9.60
C GLY A 3 5.36 10.74 10.77
N SER A 4 4.43 11.68 10.61
CA SER A 4 3.44 12.06 11.62
C SER A 4 2.16 11.22 11.57
N ARG A 5 1.44 11.17 12.71
CA ARG A 5 0.15 10.47 12.80
C ARG A 5 -0.95 11.14 11.97
N SER A 6 -0.86 12.45 11.72
CA SER A 6 -1.85 13.21 10.93
C SER A 6 -1.99 12.69 9.49
N GLY A 7 -0.93 12.17 8.89
CA GLY A 7 -0.97 11.56 7.56
C GLY A 7 -1.76 10.24 7.48
N LEU A 8 -2.06 9.62 8.63
CA LEU A 8 -2.73 8.31 8.69
C LEU A 8 -4.25 8.42 8.85
N GLY A 9 -4.81 9.62 9.09
CA GLY A 9 -6.22 9.80 9.44
C GLY A 9 -7.19 9.15 8.45
N ARG A 10 -6.93 9.27 7.14
CA ARG A 10 -7.78 8.64 6.11
C ARG A 10 -7.76 7.11 6.17
N GLY A 11 -6.57 6.52 6.38
CA GLY A 11 -6.41 5.07 6.49
C GLY A 11 -6.99 4.52 7.79
N LEU A 12 -6.79 5.25 8.90
CA LEU A 12 -7.40 4.93 10.19
C LEU A 12 -8.93 5.00 10.13
N GLY A 13 -9.50 6.00 9.44
CA GLY A 13 -10.95 6.10 9.23
C GLY A 13 -11.53 4.89 8.50
N LEU A 14 -10.84 4.42 7.47
CA LEU A 14 -11.22 3.19 6.75
C LEU A 14 -11.10 1.95 7.64
N MET A 15 -10.08 1.86 8.50
CA MET A 15 -9.93 0.76 9.45
C MET A 15 -11.02 0.77 10.54
N ALA A 16 -11.33 1.94 11.10
CA ALA A 16 -12.38 2.13 12.10
C ALA A 16 -13.76 1.76 11.55
N GLY A 17 -14.04 2.14 10.29
CA GLY A 17 -15.28 1.78 9.58
C GLY A 17 -15.45 0.28 9.31
N GLY A 18 -14.41 -0.53 9.54
CA GLY A 18 -14.47 -1.98 9.41
C GLY A 18 -13.96 -2.50 8.07
N ILE A 19 -12.75 -3.05 8.11
CA ILE A 19 -12.12 -3.73 6.98
C ILE A 19 -12.99 -4.90 6.54
N GLY A 20 -13.41 -4.89 5.26
CA GLY A 20 -14.17 -5.98 4.65
C GLY A 20 -15.62 -6.15 5.13
N GLN A 21 -16.14 -5.23 5.95
CA GLN A 21 -17.53 -5.22 6.42
C GLN A 21 -18.40 -4.20 5.68
N ALA A 22 -17.79 -3.32 4.89
CA ALA A 22 -18.48 -2.29 4.17
C ALA A 22 -19.25 -2.83 2.96
N THR A 23 -20.44 -2.30 2.75
CA THR A 23 -21.32 -2.60 1.60
C THR A 23 -21.21 -1.57 0.48
N ASP A 24 -20.53 -0.43 0.74
CA ASP A 24 -20.27 0.57 -0.29
C ASP A 24 -19.14 0.12 -1.24
N GLY A 25 -19.24 0.52 -2.51
CA GLY A 25 -18.31 0.11 -3.55
C GLY A 25 -16.86 0.56 -3.30
N LYS A 26 -16.65 1.72 -2.66
CA LYS A 26 -15.31 2.29 -2.44
C LYS A 26 -14.53 1.47 -1.42
N ALA A 27 -15.17 1.07 -0.33
CA ALA A 27 -14.54 0.27 0.71
C ALA A 27 -14.27 -1.17 0.24
N ILE A 28 -15.12 -1.71 -0.64
CA ILE A 28 -14.86 -2.98 -1.33
C ILE A 28 -13.61 -2.87 -2.20
N ASP A 29 -13.44 -1.77 -2.95
CA ASP A 29 -12.25 -1.55 -3.76
C ASP A 29 -10.98 -1.44 -2.91
N VAL A 30 -11.03 -0.69 -1.80
CA VAL A 30 -9.93 -0.60 -0.83
C VAL A 30 -9.53 -1.99 -0.32
N TYR A 31 -10.50 -2.83 0.05
CA TYR A 31 -10.23 -4.19 0.50
C TYR A 31 -9.62 -5.06 -0.61
N ARG A 32 -10.07 -4.90 -1.86
CA ARG A 32 -9.50 -5.59 -3.03
C ARG A 32 -8.05 -5.19 -3.26
N TYR A 33 -7.74 -3.89 -3.22
CA TYR A 33 -6.37 -3.39 -3.38
C TYR A 33 -5.48 -3.91 -2.25
N MET A 34 -5.92 -3.84 -1.00
CA MET A 34 -5.18 -4.39 0.14
C MET A 34 -4.84 -5.87 -0.04
N ASN A 35 -5.82 -6.71 -0.39
CA ASN A 35 -5.57 -8.14 -0.62
C ASN A 35 -4.61 -8.40 -1.79
N THR A 36 -4.73 -7.61 -2.86
CA THR A 36 -3.83 -7.67 -4.01
C THR A 36 -2.40 -7.35 -3.60
N LEU A 37 -2.20 -6.29 -2.80
CA LEU A 37 -0.89 -5.90 -2.28
C LEU A 37 -0.29 -6.97 -1.36
N ILE A 38 -1.09 -7.60 -0.50
CA ILE A 38 -0.60 -8.70 0.35
C ILE A 38 -0.16 -9.89 -0.51
N SER A 39 -0.91 -10.21 -1.56
CA SER A 39 -0.55 -11.29 -2.49
C SER A 39 0.72 -10.94 -3.28
N LEU A 40 0.81 -9.72 -3.79
CA LEU A 40 1.96 -9.24 -4.55
C LEU A 40 3.23 -9.22 -3.70
N LYS A 41 3.14 -8.80 -2.44
CA LYS A 41 4.26 -8.89 -1.51
C LYS A 41 4.75 -10.33 -1.39
N LYS A 42 3.85 -11.31 -1.24
CA LYS A 42 4.24 -12.74 -1.23
C LYS A 42 4.93 -13.14 -2.54
N SER A 43 4.36 -12.78 -3.69
CA SER A 43 4.95 -13.09 -5.01
C SER A 43 6.31 -12.43 -5.22
N LEU A 44 6.52 -11.21 -4.72
CA LEU A 44 7.80 -10.50 -4.78
C LEU A 44 8.86 -11.22 -3.94
N PHE A 45 8.53 -11.58 -2.70
CA PHE A 45 9.47 -12.25 -1.80
C PHE A 45 9.73 -13.71 -2.17
N SER A 46 8.86 -14.34 -2.96
CA SER A 46 9.10 -15.67 -3.53
C SER A 46 9.86 -15.64 -4.85
N ASN A 47 10.12 -14.45 -5.42
CA ASN A 47 10.87 -14.29 -6.66
C ASN A 47 12.20 -13.58 -6.36
N SER A 48 13.28 -14.35 -6.22
CA SER A 48 14.61 -13.84 -5.86
C SER A 48 15.12 -12.78 -6.84
N ILE A 49 14.83 -12.90 -8.14
CA ILE A 49 15.24 -11.93 -9.16
C ILE A 49 14.53 -10.59 -8.95
N ALA A 50 13.21 -10.62 -8.80
CA ALA A 50 12.42 -9.40 -8.57
C ALA A 50 12.78 -8.74 -7.23
N GLN A 51 12.99 -9.55 -6.19
CA GLN A 51 13.44 -9.07 -4.89
C GLN A 51 14.81 -8.40 -4.98
N GLN A 52 15.78 -9.03 -5.66
CA GLN A 52 17.13 -8.48 -5.78
C GLN A 52 17.11 -7.14 -6.54
N LYS A 53 16.34 -7.02 -7.63
CA LYS A 53 16.15 -5.74 -8.33
C LYS A 53 15.67 -4.63 -7.40
N VAL A 54 14.70 -4.93 -6.53
CA VAL A 54 14.18 -3.95 -5.56
C VAL A 54 15.28 -3.53 -4.58
N ILE A 55 16.06 -4.48 -4.07
CA ILE A 55 17.16 -4.20 -3.14
C ILE A 55 18.22 -3.32 -3.81
N ASP A 56 18.70 -3.72 -4.99
CA ASP A 56 19.76 -3.02 -5.70
C ASP A 56 19.38 -1.58 -6.05
N ARG A 57 18.12 -1.35 -6.44
CA ARG A 57 17.64 -0.02 -6.82
C ARG A 57 17.32 0.88 -5.63
N LEU A 58 16.90 0.30 -4.51
CA LEU A 58 16.45 1.05 -3.33
C LEU A 58 17.52 1.96 -2.74
N ASP A 59 18.78 1.54 -2.75
CA ASP A 59 19.85 2.35 -2.15
C ASP A 59 20.19 3.59 -2.97
N TRP A 60 20.15 3.48 -4.30
CA TRP A 60 20.28 4.63 -5.20
C TRP A 60 19.05 5.55 -5.13
N ILE A 61 17.83 5.00 -5.11
CA ILE A 61 16.59 5.79 -5.06
C ILE A 61 16.54 6.73 -3.83
N LYS A 62 17.13 6.32 -2.70
CA LYS A 62 17.16 7.14 -1.47
C LYS A 62 18.01 8.41 -1.59
N THR A 63 18.88 8.51 -2.59
CA THR A 63 19.75 9.68 -2.77
C THR A 63 19.15 10.73 -3.71
N LEU A 64 18.00 10.43 -4.33
CA LEU A 64 17.34 11.29 -5.31
C LEU A 64 16.53 12.39 -4.62
N ASP A 65 16.26 13.47 -5.36
CA ASP A 65 15.27 14.47 -4.96
C ASP A 65 13.84 13.95 -5.12
N ASP A 66 12.86 14.74 -4.65
CA ASP A 66 11.46 14.30 -4.63
C ASP A 66 10.90 14.02 -6.04
N GLU A 67 11.30 14.77 -7.07
CA GLU A 67 10.74 14.61 -8.41
C GLU A 67 11.28 13.35 -9.09
N GLU A 68 12.60 13.15 -9.02
CA GLU A 68 13.28 11.95 -9.54
C GLU A 68 12.90 10.69 -8.76
N LEU A 69 12.61 10.82 -7.46
CA LEU A 69 12.16 9.73 -6.60
C LEU A 69 10.86 9.09 -7.12
N PHE A 70 9.86 9.89 -7.48
CA PHE A 70 8.56 9.37 -7.97
C PHE A 70 8.71 8.62 -9.29
N ALA A 71 9.46 9.19 -10.24
CA ALA A 71 9.71 8.53 -11.53
C ALA A 71 10.44 7.19 -11.32
N SER A 72 11.52 7.20 -10.53
CA SER A 72 12.33 6.02 -10.25
C SER A 72 11.57 4.93 -9.50
N CYS A 73 10.69 5.29 -8.56
CA CYS A 73 9.81 4.35 -7.87
C CYS A 73 8.77 3.72 -8.82
N ALA A 74 8.22 4.52 -9.73
CA ALA A 74 7.27 4.04 -10.73
C ALA A 74 7.92 3.05 -11.71
N GLU A 75 9.13 3.34 -12.17
CA GLU A 75 9.94 2.44 -12.99
C GLU A 75 10.27 1.15 -12.24
N LEU A 76 10.71 1.25 -10.99
CA LEU A 76 11.00 0.08 -10.17
C LEU A 76 9.78 -0.83 -10.01
N TYR A 77 8.59 -0.25 -9.82
CA TYR A 77 7.36 -1.02 -9.80
C TYR A 77 7.10 -1.73 -11.15
N LEU A 78 7.30 -1.05 -12.28
CA LEU A 78 7.11 -1.64 -13.61
C LEU A 78 8.05 -2.82 -13.87
N GLU A 79 9.31 -2.72 -13.44
CA GLU A 79 10.33 -3.72 -13.71
C GLU A 79 10.26 -4.94 -12.77
N ALA A 80 9.99 -4.71 -11.49
CA ALA A 80 10.08 -5.74 -10.47
C ALA A 80 8.72 -6.30 -10.04
N VAL A 81 7.66 -5.48 -10.02
CA VAL A 81 6.38 -5.86 -9.40
C VAL A 81 5.30 -6.12 -10.44
N SER A 82 5.15 -5.25 -11.44
CA SER A 82 4.11 -5.36 -12.50
C SER A 82 4.08 -6.71 -13.24
N PRO A 83 5.22 -7.41 -13.48
CA PRO A 83 5.21 -8.72 -14.13
C PRO A 83 4.65 -9.84 -13.24
N LEU A 84 4.61 -9.64 -11.93
CA LEU A 84 4.16 -10.63 -10.96
C LEU A 84 2.63 -10.81 -11.00
N LYS A 85 2.16 -11.89 -10.36
CA LYS A 85 0.74 -12.17 -10.18
C LYS A 85 0.36 -12.07 -8.70
N PRO A 86 -0.85 -11.61 -8.36
CA PRO A 86 -1.90 -11.07 -9.24
C PRO A 86 -1.60 -9.64 -9.75
N ARG A 87 -2.20 -9.25 -10.89
CA ARG A 87 -2.08 -7.87 -11.39
C ARG A 87 -3.01 -6.94 -10.62
N VAL A 88 -2.56 -5.70 -10.37
CA VAL A 88 -3.41 -4.63 -9.83
C VAL A 88 -4.25 -4.05 -10.98
N TYR A 89 -5.57 -4.17 -10.88
CA TYR A 89 -6.50 -3.51 -11.79
C TYR A 89 -6.99 -2.21 -11.16
N VAL A 90 -6.50 -1.09 -11.68
CA VAL A 90 -6.90 0.23 -11.19
C VAL A 90 -8.13 0.67 -11.96
N GLN A 91 -9.23 0.91 -11.24
CA GLN A 91 -10.48 1.41 -11.81
C GLN A 91 -10.53 2.94 -11.69
N GLY A 92 -10.96 3.61 -12.75
CA GLY A 92 -11.08 5.07 -12.81
C GLY A 92 -11.44 5.56 -14.20
N GLU A 93 -11.55 6.88 -14.38
CA GLU A 93 -11.78 7.46 -15.70
C GLU A 93 -10.50 7.37 -16.56
N GLN A 94 -10.65 6.80 -17.75
CA GLN A 94 -9.54 6.51 -18.67
C GLN A 94 -8.67 7.74 -18.97
N ARG A 95 -9.29 8.92 -19.15
CA ARG A 95 -8.59 10.20 -19.43
C ARG A 95 -7.54 10.58 -18.38
N PHE A 96 -7.69 10.12 -17.13
CA PHE A 96 -6.70 10.36 -16.08
C PHE A 96 -5.66 9.25 -16.04
N LEU A 97 -6.07 8.00 -16.31
CA LEU A 97 -5.16 6.85 -16.31
C LEU A 97 -4.16 6.88 -17.47
N GLU A 98 -4.52 7.53 -18.58
CA GLU A 98 -3.64 7.76 -19.73
C GLU A 98 -2.54 8.82 -19.45
N GLN A 99 -2.70 9.64 -18.41
CA GLN A 99 -1.68 10.62 -18.04
C GLN A 99 -0.52 9.92 -17.33
N GLU A 100 0.68 10.08 -17.88
CA GLU A 100 1.89 9.44 -17.36
C GLU A 100 2.17 9.80 -15.89
N ALA A 101 2.03 11.09 -15.54
CA ALA A 101 2.21 11.56 -14.17
C ALA A 101 1.26 10.87 -13.18
N VAL A 102 0.00 10.66 -13.57
CA VAL A 102 -0.99 9.95 -12.73
C VAL A 102 -0.62 8.48 -12.61
N SER A 103 -0.25 7.83 -13.71
CA SER A 103 0.22 6.44 -13.70
C SER A 103 1.46 6.23 -12.84
N ASN A 104 2.44 7.13 -12.90
CA ASN A 104 3.66 7.06 -12.08
C ASN A 104 3.36 7.26 -10.59
N LYS A 105 2.46 8.18 -10.26
CA LYS A 105 1.97 8.36 -8.89
C LYS A 105 1.28 7.10 -8.36
N ILE A 106 0.41 6.48 -9.15
CA ILE A 106 -0.26 5.23 -8.78
C ILE A 106 0.76 4.12 -8.52
N ARG A 107 1.72 3.90 -9.44
CA ARG A 107 2.76 2.86 -9.32
C ARG A 107 3.62 3.06 -8.07
N THR A 108 4.02 4.31 -7.81
CA THR A 108 4.77 4.66 -6.60
C THR A 108 3.97 4.37 -5.33
N MET A 109 2.68 4.74 -5.30
CA MET A 109 1.81 4.43 -4.16
C MET A 109 1.62 2.91 -3.97
N LEU A 110 1.53 2.13 -5.04
CA LEU A 110 1.44 0.67 -4.96
C LEU A 110 2.73 0.05 -4.39
N LEU A 111 3.90 0.54 -4.83
CA LEU A 111 5.19 0.11 -4.28
C LEU A 111 5.31 0.45 -2.79
N ALA A 112 4.94 1.67 -2.40
CA ALA A 112 4.86 2.06 -1.00
C ALA A 112 3.88 1.18 -0.21
N GLY A 113 2.72 0.85 -0.79
CA GLY A 113 1.74 -0.06 -0.22
C GLY A 113 2.30 -1.47 0.04
N ILE A 114 3.12 -2.02 -0.87
CA ILE A 114 3.83 -3.28 -0.65
C ILE A 114 4.78 -3.15 0.55
N ARG A 115 5.52 -2.05 0.66
CA ARG A 115 6.39 -1.80 1.82
C ARG A 115 5.61 -1.70 3.13
N CYS A 116 4.38 -1.16 3.10
CA CYS A 116 3.48 -1.12 4.26
C CYS A 116 3.06 -2.52 4.68
N VAL A 117 2.73 -3.39 3.72
CA VAL A 117 2.44 -4.80 4.00
C VAL A 117 3.65 -5.49 4.63
N VAL A 118 4.85 -5.26 4.10
CA VAL A 118 6.09 -5.81 4.68
C VAL A 118 6.26 -5.37 6.13
N LEU A 119 6.09 -4.08 6.42
CA LEU A 119 6.17 -3.57 7.79
C LEU A 119 5.11 -4.21 8.69
N TRP A 120 3.88 -4.29 8.20
CA TRP A 120 2.77 -4.88 8.96
C TRP A 120 3.07 -6.33 9.35
N GLU A 121 3.57 -7.15 8.43
CA GLU A 121 3.97 -8.53 8.75
C GLU A 121 5.20 -8.61 9.65
N GLN A 122 6.18 -7.72 9.50
CA GLN A 122 7.33 -7.62 10.39
C GLN A 122 6.92 -7.33 11.85
N LEU A 123 5.80 -6.64 12.04
CA LEU A 123 5.21 -6.34 13.35
C LEU A 123 4.24 -7.44 13.84
N GLY A 124 4.22 -8.61 13.20
CA GLY A 124 3.35 -9.73 13.56
C GLY A 124 1.97 -9.69 12.89
N GLY A 125 1.74 -8.78 11.95
CA GLY A 125 0.55 -8.74 11.13
C GLY A 125 0.43 -9.97 10.20
N GLY A 126 -0.81 -10.33 9.87
CA GLY A 126 -1.07 -11.42 8.94
C GLY A 126 -2.52 -11.47 8.51
N ARG A 127 -2.81 -12.13 7.38
CA ARG A 127 -4.17 -12.21 6.82
C ARG A 127 -5.18 -12.79 7.81
N PHE A 128 -4.82 -13.91 8.44
CA PHE A 128 -5.68 -14.56 9.44
C PHE A 128 -5.78 -13.73 10.71
N GLU A 129 -4.67 -13.16 11.17
CA GLU A 129 -4.64 -12.26 12.33
C GLU A 129 -5.59 -11.06 12.14
N MET A 130 -5.62 -10.47 10.94
CA MET A 130 -6.52 -9.37 10.60
C MET A 130 -7.99 -9.77 10.69
N LEU A 131 -8.33 -10.99 10.25
CA LEU A 131 -9.71 -11.49 10.31
C LEU A 131 -10.13 -11.81 11.75
N LEU A 132 -9.24 -12.46 12.52
CA LEU A 132 -9.49 -12.84 13.90
C LEU A 132 -9.57 -11.62 14.83
N ARG A 133 -8.70 -10.63 14.62
CA ARG A 133 -8.60 -9.42 15.45
C ARG A 133 -9.25 -8.20 14.83
N ARG A 134 -10.17 -8.39 13.88
CA ARG A 134 -10.85 -7.30 13.16
C ARG A 134 -11.42 -6.22 14.10
N LYS A 135 -12.03 -6.63 15.22
CA LYS A 135 -12.58 -5.72 16.22
C LYS A 135 -11.49 -4.93 16.94
N ALA A 136 -10.37 -5.58 17.26
CA ALA A 136 -9.24 -4.91 17.89
C ALA A 136 -8.61 -3.86 16.96
N TYR A 137 -8.48 -4.17 15.66
CA TYR A 137 -8.03 -3.19 14.66
C TYR A 137 -9.00 -2.01 14.53
N GLN A 138 -10.31 -2.26 14.53
CA GLN A 138 -11.33 -1.21 14.51
C GLN A 138 -11.25 -0.31 15.74
N THR A 139 -11.22 -0.89 16.94
CA THR A 139 -11.13 -0.14 18.21
C THR A 139 -9.85 0.68 18.26
N ALA A 140 -8.69 0.07 17.99
CA ALA A 140 -7.42 0.78 17.99
C ALA A 140 -7.39 1.93 16.97
N ALA A 141 -7.99 1.75 15.78
CA ALA A 141 -8.09 2.82 14.79
C ALA A 141 -8.98 3.97 15.27
N SER A 142 -10.12 3.67 15.89
CA SER A 142 -11.02 4.67 16.47
C SER A 142 -10.34 5.44 17.61
N ASP A 143 -9.62 4.75 18.50
CA ASP A 143 -8.90 5.38 19.62
C ASP A 143 -7.77 6.29 19.13
N LEU A 144 -7.05 5.87 18.08
CA LEU A 144 -6.01 6.68 17.44
C LEU A 144 -6.57 7.91 16.74
N LEU A 145 -7.76 7.82 16.13
CA LEU A 145 -8.44 8.98 15.55
C LEU A 145 -8.93 9.96 16.61
N ALA A 146 -9.48 9.45 17.71
CA ALA A 146 -9.95 10.27 18.82
C ALA A 146 -8.80 11.01 19.52
N SER A 147 -7.66 10.33 19.71
CA SER A 147 -6.46 10.94 20.30
C SER A 147 -5.72 11.89 19.36
N GLY A 148 -5.71 11.62 18.05
CA GLY A 148 -5.11 12.51 17.05
C GLY A 148 -5.93 13.77 16.73
N ALA A 149 -7.18 13.87 17.21
CA ALA A 149 -7.97 15.10 17.17
C ALA A 149 -7.66 16.07 18.33
N ALA A 150 -6.82 15.65 19.29
CA ALA A 150 -6.46 16.40 20.48
C ALA A 150 -5.03 17.00 20.45
N ASP A 151 -4.26 16.73 19.40
CA ASP A 151 -2.93 17.30 19.10
C ASP A 151 -3.05 18.34 17.97
#